data_AF-A0A6F8XPY9-F1
#
_entry.id   AF-A0A6F8XPY9-F1
#
_cell.length_a   1.000
_cell.length_b   1.000
_cell.length_c   1.000
_cell.angle_alpha   90.00
_cell.angle_beta   90.00
_cell.angle_gamma   90.00
#
_symmetry.space_group_name_H-M   'P 1'
#
loop_
_entity.id
_entity.type
_entity.pdbx_description
1 polymer ?
#
loop_
_entity_poly.entity_id
_entity_poly.type
_entity_poly.pdbx_seq_one_letter_code
_entity_poly.pdbx_strand_id
1 'polypeptide(L)'
;MRLPAWLGQHLAALRALLVFTVLLGLAYPLVMVGVGTIPGLHGRAEGSLVENASGQTVGSRLIGQAFTDADGNPIPRYFQSRPSAAGDGYDPTSTAASNLGPRM
;
A
#
# COMPACT_ATOMS: atom_id res chain seq x y z
N MET A 1 17.11 -35.38 33.71
CA MET A 1 16.64 -36.26 32.61
C MET A 1 17.06 -35.64 31.28
N ARG A 2 17.79 -36.38 30.42
CA ARG A 2 18.09 -35.92 29.06
C ARG A 2 16.82 -36.04 28.24
N LEU A 3 16.32 -34.92 27.70
CA LEU A 3 15.18 -34.94 26.79
C LEU A 3 15.54 -35.78 25.54
N PRO A 4 14.60 -36.55 24.98
CA PRO A 4 14.85 -37.31 23.76
C PRO A 4 15.16 -36.37 22.60
N ALA A 5 16.09 -36.76 21.73
CA ALA A 5 16.67 -35.87 20.71
C ALA A 5 15.64 -35.21 19.78
N TRP A 6 14.59 -35.95 19.39
CA TRP A 6 13.50 -35.43 18.55
C TRP A 6 12.73 -34.28 19.23
N LEU A 7 12.46 -34.41 20.53
CA LEU A 7 11.76 -33.38 21.30
C LEU A 7 12.62 -32.11 21.44
N GLY A 8 13.93 -32.29 21.67
CA GLY A 8 14.88 -31.17 21.68
C GLY A 8 14.94 -30.42 20.34
N GLN A 9 14.93 -31.15 19.22
CA GLN A 9 14.94 -30.59 17.88
C GLN A 9 13.66 -29.78 17.57
N HIS A 10 12.48 -30.31 17.90
CA HIS A 10 11.23 -29.59 17.68
C HIS A 10 11.11 -28.33 18.55
N LEU A 11 11.60 -28.36 19.79
CA LEU A 11 11.65 -27.17 20.64
C LEU A 11 12.60 -26.10 20.09
N ALA A 12 13.76 -26.50 19.57
CA ALA A 12 14.67 -25.57 18.90
C ALA A 12 14.04 -24.94 17.65
N ALA A 13 13.33 -25.74 16.85
CA ALA A 13 12.61 -25.26 15.66
C ALA A 13 11.48 -24.30 16.04
N LEU A 14 10.67 -24.63 17.06
CA LEU A 14 9.61 -23.75 17.56
C LEU A 14 10.18 -22.43 18.08
N ARG A 15 11.28 -22.47 18.83
CA ARG A 15 11.96 -21.26 19.31
C ARG A 15 12.44 -20.40 18.15
N ALA A 16 13.09 -21.00 17.15
CA ALA A 16 13.55 -20.28 15.97
C ALA A 16 12.37 -19.63 15.22
N LEU A 17 11.27 -20.37 15.02
CA LEU A 17 10.05 -19.85 14.43
C LEU A 17 9.54 -18.63 15.21
N LEU A 18 9.36 -18.74 16.52
CA LEU A 18 8.87 -17.64 17.35
C LEU A 18 9.80 -16.41 17.31
N VAL A 19 11.11 -16.63 17.36
CA VAL A 19 12.10 -15.55 17.27
C VAL A 19 11.97 -14.82 15.93
N PHE A 20 11.92 -15.55 14.81
CA PHE A 20 11.79 -14.92 13.50
C PHE A 20 10.41 -14.30 13.26
N THR A 21 9.34 -14.87 13.80
CA THR A 21 8.01 -14.25 13.75
C THR A 21 8.00 -12.91 14.49
N VAL A 22 8.56 -12.84 15.69
CA VAL A 22 8.65 -11.57 16.44
C VAL A 22 9.58 -10.59 15.72
N LEU A 23 10.73 -11.06 15.25
CA LEU A 23 11.72 -10.18 14.62
C LEU A 23 11.22 -9.60 13.29
N LEU A 24 10.66 -10.43 12.40
CA LEU A 24 10.24 -10.02 11.06
C LEU A 24 8.80 -9.50 11.02
N GLY A 25 7.92 -10.02 11.87
CA GLY A 25 6.51 -9.64 11.92
C GLY A 25 6.21 -8.46 12.83
N LEU A 26 7.05 -8.18 13.83
CA LEU A 26 6.82 -7.09 14.79
C LEU A 26 7.97 -6.10 14.86
N ALA A 27 9.19 -6.55 15.18
CA ALA A 27 10.31 -5.64 15.37
C ALA A 27 10.64 -4.87 14.08
N TYR A 28 10.74 -5.57 12.94
CA TYR A 28 11.06 -4.94 11.66
C TYR A 28 10.00 -3.90 11.19
N PRO A 29 8.69 -4.21 11.15
CA PRO A 29 7.69 -3.22 10.76
C PRO A 29 7.66 -1.99 11.68
N LEU A 30 7.81 -2.18 13.00
CA LEU A 30 7.84 -1.07 13.95
C LEU A 30 9.06 -0.17 13.76
N VAL A 31 10.23 -0.76 13.51
CA VAL A 31 11.43 0.01 13.16
C VAL A 31 11.20 0.80 11.88
N MET A 32 10.58 0.22 10.86
CA MET A 32 10.29 0.91 9.60
C MET A 32 9.29 2.06 9.76
N VAL A 33 8.25 1.89 10.58
CA VAL A 33 7.32 2.98 10.93
C VAL A 33 8.08 4.12 11.62
N GLY A 34 8.95 3.79 12.59
CA GLY A 34 9.77 4.80 13.27
C GLY A 34 10.75 5.53 12.33
N VAL A 35 11.34 4.82 11.36
CA VAL A 35 12.18 5.44 10.32
C VAL A 35 11.34 6.36 9.42
N GLY A 36 10.08 5.99 9.14
CA GLY A 36 9.14 6.79 8.35
C GLY A 36 8.85 8.18 8.94
N THR A 37 8.99 8.36 10.26
CA THR A 37 8.75 9.66 10.91
C THR A 37 9.96 10.60 10.87
N ILE A 38 11.10 10.16 10.34
CA ILE A 38 12.31 11.00 10.23
C ILE A 38 12.02 12.22 9.33
N PRO A 39 12.48 13.43 9.70
CA PRO A 39 12.34 14.62 8.86
C PRO A 39 12.83 14.40 7.43
N GLY A 40 12.01 14.75 6.44
CA GLY A 40 12.27 14.50 5.02
C GLY A 40 11.65 13.22 4.46
N LEU A 41 11.36 12.22 5.30
CA LEU A 41 10.63 11.00 4.92
C LEU A 41 9.15 11.05 5.29
N HIS A 42 8.80 11.78 6.35
CA HIS A 42 7.45 11.84 6.91
C HIS A 42 6.33 12.07 5.88
N GLY A 43 6.44 13.10 5.04
CA GLY A 43 5.42 13.37 4.03
C GLY A 43 5.25 12.27 2.98
N ARG A 44 6.30 11.47 2.70
CA ARG A 44 6.22 10.31 1.81
C ARG A 44 5.59 9.10 2.50
N ALA A 45 5.95 8.88 3.77
CA ALA A 45 5.40 7.81 4.60
C ALA A 45 3.88 7.99 4.82
N GLU A 46 3.41 9.23 4.95
CA GLU A 46 1.99 9.59 5.06
C GLU A 46 1.24 9.60 3.71
N GLY A 47 1.83 9.05 2.64
CA GLY A 47 1.15 8.92 1.35
C GLY A 47 1.26 10.13 0.41
N SER A 48 2.16 11.07 0.68
CA SER A 48 2.46 12.21 -0.22
C SER A 48 1.25 13.08 -0.56
N LEU A 49 0.41 13.33 0.45
CA LEU A 49 -0.84 14.07 0.33
C LEU A 49 -0.64 15.48 -0.26
N VAL A 50 -1.66 15.93 -1.00
CA VAL A 50 -1.77 17.25 -1.60
C VAL A 50 -2.93 17.99 -0.96
N GLU A 51 -2.66 19.20 -0.52
CA GLU A 51 -3.64 20.10 0.08
C GLU A 51 -3.93 21.27 -0.86
N ASN A 52 -5.16 21.76 -0.84
CA ASN A 52 -5.55 22.97 -1.55
C ASN A 52 -5.17 24.24 -0.75
N ALA A 53 -5.50 25.42 -1.30
CA ALA A 53 -5.22 26.70 -0.64
C ALA A 53 -5.97 26.90 0.69
N SER A 54 -7.04 26.15 0.94
CA SER A 54 -7.77 26.15 2.22
C SER A 54 -7.28 25.08 3.20
N GLY A 55 -6.20 24.36 2.90
CA GLY A 55 -5.62 23.33 3.78
C GLY A 55 -6.40 22.00 3.79
N GLN A 56 -7.31 21.78 2.84
CA GLN A 56 -8.05 20.53 2.72
C GLN A 56 -7.28 19.56 1.84
N THR A 57 -7.13 18.30 2.30
CA THR A 57 -6.56 17.23 1.49
C THR A 57 -7.45 16.92 0.29
N VAL A 58 -6.91 17.10 -0.91
CA VAL A 58 -7.62 16.86 -2.19
C VAL A 58 -7.13 15.62 -2.92
N GLY A 59 -6.09 14.96 -2.42
CA GLY A 59 -5.57 13.72 -2.98
C GLY A 59 -4.12 13.44 -2.59
N SER A 60 -3.45 12.63 -3.39
CA SER A 60 -2.03 12.30 -3.26
C SER A 60 -1.30 12.59 -4.57
N ARG A 61 -0.02 12.99 -4.48
CA ARG A 61 0.84 13.17 -5.67
C ARG A 61 1.03 11.88 -6.46
N LEU A 62 0.77 10.72 -5.86
CA LEU A 62 1.02 9.40 -6.43
C LEU A 62 -0.23 8.72 -6.98
N ILE A 63 -1.42 9.24 -6.67
CA ILE A 63 -2.70 8.62 -7.03
C ILE A 63 -3.43 9.49 -8.05
N GLY A 64 -3.74 8.89 -9.21
CA GLY A 64 -4.57 9.54 -10.23
C GLY A 64 -6.05 9.54 -9.85
N GLN A 65 -6.80 10.47 -10.42
CA GLN A 65 -8.25 10.60 -10.23
C GLN A 65 -8.95 10.62 -11.60
N ALA A 66 -10.24 10.29 -11.60
CA ALA A 66 -11.10 10.49 -12.76
C ALA A 66 -11.44 11.99 -12.88
N PHE A 67 -11.28 12.54 -14.09
CA PHE A 67 -11.66 13.93 -14.41
C PHE A 67 -12.88 13.97 -15.34
N THR A 68 -13.88 13.17 -14.99
CA THR A 68 -15.17 13.06 -15.67
C THR A 68 -16.30 13.60 -14.80
N ASP A 69 -17.41 13.99 -15.42
CA ASP A 69 -18.64 14.32 -14.70
C ASP A 69 -19.39 13.07 -14.21
N ALA A 70 -20.56 13.27 -13.61
CA ALA A 70 -21.40 12.21 -13.07
C ALA A 70 -21.91 11.23 -14.14
N ASP A 71 -21.98 11.68 -15.39
CA ASP A 71 -22.42 10.87 -16.54
C ASP A 71 -21.23 10.18 -17.24
N GLY A 72 -20.01 10.37 -16.72
CA GLY A 72 -18.78 9.79 -17.27
C GLY A 72 -18.18 10.60 -18.41
N ASN A 73 -18.69 11.79 -18.72
CA ASN A 73 -18.14 12.61 -19.79
C ASN A 73 -16.88 13.37 -19.34
N PRO A 74 -15.87 13.51 -20.20
CA PRO A 74 -14.66 14.30 -19.93
C PRO A 74 -14.97 15.75 -19.55
N ILE A 75 -14.44 16.23 -18.42
CA ILE A 75 -14.56 17.65 -18.04
C ILE A 75 -13.53 18.47 -18.85
N PRO A 76 -13.94 19.39 -19.76
CA PRO A 76 -13.02 20.00 -20.74
C PRO A 76 -11.89 20.86 -20.15
N ARG A 77 -12.03 21.31 -18.90
CA ARG A 77 -11.03 22.17 -18.23
C ARG A 77 -9.84 21.41 -17.63
N TYR A 78 -9.93 20.08 -17.58
CA TYR A 78 -8.89 19.23 -16.99
C TYR A 78 -8.23 18.34 -18.04
N PHE A 79 -6.97 18.01 -17.79
CA PHE A 79 -6.29 16.96 -18.53
C PHE A 79 -6.99 15.63 -18.28
N GLN A 80 -7.22 14.89 -19.35
CA GLN A 80 -7.90 13.62 -19.28
C GLN A 80 -6.92 12.53 -18.85
N SER A 81 -7.27 11.85 -17.78
CA SER A 81 -6.51 10.72 -17.25
C SER A 81 -6.69 9.49 -18.14
N ARG A 82 -5.78 8.51 -18.01
CA ARG A 82 -5.88 7.28 -18.79
C ARG A 82 -7.09 6.47 -18.32
N PRO A 83 -7.76 5.69 -19.18
CA PRO A 83 -8.79 4.77 -18.72
C PRO A 83 -8.25 3.86 -17.61
N SER A 84 -9.02 3.72 -16.54
CA SER A 84 -8.70 2.86 -15.40
C SER A 84 -9.77 1.80 -15.27
N ALA A 85 -9.36 0.55 -15.05
CA ALA A 85 -10.24 -0.58 -14.79
C ALA A 85 -10.22 -1.01 -13.32
N ALA A 86 -9.69 -0.15 -12.44
CA ALA A 86 -9.74 -0.34 -10.99
C ALA A 86 -11.12 0.05 -10.45
N GLY A 87 -11.89 -0.95 -10.01
CA GLY A 87 -13.27 -0.76 -9.54
C GLY A 87 -14.14 -0.07 -10.58
N ASP A 88 -14.85 0.98 -10.16
CA ASP A 88 -15.67 1.85 -11.02
C ASP A 88 -14.86 2.93 -11.77
N GLY A 89 -13.53 2.79 -11.80
CA GLY A 89 -12.61 3.71 -12.44
C GLY A 89 -11.89 4.61 -11.44
N TYR A 90 -10.59 4.34 -11.24
CA TYR A 90 -9.75 5.06 -10.26
C TYR A 90 -10.15 4.86 -8.78
N ASP A 91 -10.82 3.75 -8.45
CA ASP A 91 -11.12 3.38 -7.07
C ASP A 91 -9.84 2.99 -6.30
N PRO A 92 -9.45 3.68 -5.21
CA PRO A 92 -8.25 3.38 -4.45
C PRO A 92 -8.33 2.09 -3.64
N THR A 93 -9.53 1.52 -3.45
CA THR A 93 -9.74 0.24 -2.75
C THR A 93 -9.63 -0.96 -3.69
N SER A 94 -9.60 -0.71 -5.00
CA SER A 94 -9.40 -1.71 -6.05
C SER A 94 -8.08 -1.44 -6.77
N THR A 95 -7.21 -2.43 -6.89
CA THR A 95 -5.97 -2.28 -7.67
C THR A 95 -5.93 -3.37 -8.72
N ALA A 96 -6.35 -3.03 -9.94
CA ALA A 96 -6.47 -3.97 -11.05
C ALA A 96 -6.23 -3.30 -12.41
N ALA A 97 -5.98 -4.13 -13.42
CA ALA A 97 -5.95 -3.76 -14.82
C ALA A 97 -7.11 -4.41 -15.57
N SER A 98 -7.36 -4.00 -16.82
CA SER A 98 -8.49 -4.51 -17.61
C SER A 98 -8.41 -5.99 -17.94
N ASN A 99 -7.21 -6.58 -17.97
CA ASN A 99 -6.96 -8.00 -18.30
C ASN A 99 -7.60 -8.49 -19.61
N LEU A 100 -7.96 -7.59 -20.52
CA LEU A 100 -8.54 -7.92 -21.83
C LEU A 100 -7.43 -8.34 -22.79
N GLY A 101 -7.60 -9.49 -23.46
CA GLY A 101 -6.72 -9.92 -24.54
C GLY A 101 -6.98 -9.16 -25.84
N PRO A 102 -5.99 -9.03 -26.72
CA PRO A 102 -6.22 -8.56 -28.08
C PRO A 102 -7.13 -9.57 -28.79
N ARG A 103 -8.38 -9.22 -29.09
CA ARG A 103 -9.21 -10.03 -29.98
C ARG A 103 -8.62 -9.93 -31.39
N MET A 104 -8.47 -11.08 -32.07
CA MET A 104 -8.25 -11.14 -33.52
C MET A 104 -9.54 -10.83 -34.26
#